data_AF-A0A1F6HAW8-F1
#
_entry.id   AF-A0A1F6HAW8-F1
#
_cell.length_a   1.000
_cell.length_b   1.000
_cell.length_c   1.000
_cell.angle_alpha   90.00
_cell.angle_beta   90.00
_cell.angle_gamma   90.00
#
_symmetry.space_group_name_H-M   'P 1'
#
loop_
_entity.id
_entity.type
_entity.pdbx_description
1 polymer ?
#
loop_
_entity_poly.entity_id
_entity_poly.type
_entity_poly.pdbx_seq_one_letter_code
_entity_poly.pdbx_strand_id
1 'polypeptide(L)'
;MPSFDITEKRQRINIFKLNKAYYFKHFFDDPELFRELEPYYEKASYRFKMTSAGARNKVMKYLDRKGFDPNIIEEAAPFTVEIGKYQNYGELLKNSVESYPLRDKIVLVMKGIEWVEQALSMGAIKKTSV
;
A
#
# COMPACT_ATOMS: atom_id res chain seq x y z
N MET A 1 -35.73 12.36 14.44
CA MET A 1 -35.34 11.51 13.31
C MET A 1 -33.85 11.22 13.47
N PRO A 2 -33.41 9.96 13.62
CA PRO A 2 -31.99 9.67 13.58
C PRO A 2 -31.53 9.73 12.13
N SER A 3 -30.68 10.70 11.80
CA SER A 3 -29.87 10.68 10.59
C SER A 3 -28.89 9.52 10.73
N PHE A 4 -29.17 8.40 10.07
CA PHE A 4 -28.16 7.40 9.86
C PHE A 4 -27.11 8.02 8.93
N ASP A 5 -26.06 8.60 9.50
CA ASP A 5 -24.80 8.83 8.79
C ASP A 5 -24.22 7.45 8.48
N ILE A 6 -24.78 6.79 7.47
CA ILE A 6 -24.11 5.71 6.76
C ILE A 6 -23.07 6.42 5.91
N THR A 7 -22.00 6.90 6.54
CA THR A 7 -20.78 7.18 5.79
C THR A 7 -20.37 5.85 5.20
N GLU A 8 -20.70 5.61 3.92
CA GLU A 8 -20.21 4.46 3.19
C GLU A 8 -18.73 4.32 3.51
N LYS A 9 -18.32 3.14 3.98
CA LYS A 9 -16.96 2.91 4.48
C LYS A 9 -16.01 2.96 3.29
N ARG A 10 -15.58 4.16 2.92
CA ARG A 10 -14.70 4.46 1.80
C ARG A 10 -13.46 3.59 1.91
N GLN A 11 -13.08 2.93 0.82
CA GLN A 11 -11.96 2.02 0.84
C GLN A 11 -10.66 2.81 1.07
N ARG A 12 -9.93 2.45 2.13
CA ARG A 12 -8.68 3.11 2.50
C ARG A 12 -7.53 2.72 1.57
N ILE A 13 -6.79 3.71 1.11
CA ILE A 13 -5.55 3.52 0.34
C ILE A 13 -4.41 4.18 1.11
N ASN A 14 -3.52 3.37 1.67
CA ASN A 14 -2.32 3.88 2.33
C ASN A 14 -1.23 4.21 1.29
N ILE A 15 -0.76 5.45 1.33
CA ILE A 15 0.31 5.98 0.48
C ILE A 15 1.55 6.16 1.36
N PHE A 16 2.52 5.28 1.15
CA PHE A 16 3.75 5.23 1.92
C PHE A 16 4.79 6.18 1.36
N LYS A 17 5.34 7.04 2.22
CA LYS A 17 6.55 7.79 1.90
C LYS A 17 7.76 6.91 2.14
N LEU A 18 8.44 6.54 1.07
CA LEU A 18 9.64 5.72 1.11
C LEU A 18 10.76 6.51 0.43
N ASN A 19 11.83 6.78 1.18
CA ASN A 19 12.91 7.68 0.76
C ASN A 19 12.39 9.09 0.38
N LYS A 20 12.52 9.47 -0.90
CA LYS A 20 12.09 10.78 -1.44
C LYS A 20 10.83 10.69 -2.31
N ALA A 21 10.16 9.53 -2.35
CA ALA A 21 8.99 9.30 -3.18
C ALA A 21 7.84 8.68 -2.38
N TYR A 22 6.67 8.66 -2.98
CA TYR A 22 5.45 8.15 -2.38
C TYR A 22 4.93 6.98 -3.20
N TYR A 23 4.46 5.94 -2.52
CA TYR A 23 4.09 4.67 -3.13
C TYR A 23 2.78 4.16 -2.57
N PHE A 24 1.94 3.61 -3.44
CA PHE A 24 0.82 2.78 -3.01
C PHE A 24 0.57 1.67 -4.01
N LYS A 25 -0.15 0.64 -3.57
CA LYS A 25 -0.55 -0.48 -4.40
C LYS A 25 -2.04 -0.69 -4.27
N HIS A 26 -2.73 -0.62 -5.40
CA HIS A 26 -4.16 -0.82 -5.47
C HIS A 26 -4.52 -1.35 -6.86
N PHE A 27 -5.49 -2.25 -6.90
CA PHE A 27 -6.05 -2.74 -8.16
C PHE A 27 -7.37 -1.99 -8.38
N PHE A 28 -7.46 -1.25 -9.48
CA PHE A 28 -8.66 -0.51 -9.83
C PHE A 28 -9.48 -1.30 -10.85
N ASP A 29 -10.72 -1.62 -10.50
CA ASP A 29 -11.67 -2.28 -11.42
C ASP A 29 -12.16 -1.32 -12.51
N ASP A 30 -12.20 -0.01 -12.22
CA ASP A 30 -12.59 1.04 -13.17
C ASP A 30 -11.42 1.41 -14.11
N PRO A 31 -11.52 1.11 -15.43
CA PRO A 31 -10.46 1.42 -16.39
C PRO A 31 -10.24 2.93 -16.59
N GLU A 32 -11.27 3.77 -16.42
CA GLU A 32 -11.14 5.22 -16.53
C GLU A 32 -10.36 5.77 -15.33
N LEU A 33 -10.63 5.23 -14.13
CA LEU A 33 -9.86 5.55 -12.95
C LEU A 33 -8.39 5.20 -13.15
N PHE A 34 -8.11 3.98 -13.61
CA PHE A 34 -6.75 3.54 -13.87
C PHE A 34 -6.04 4.43 -14.90
N ARG A 35 -6.70 4.79 -16.02
CA ARG A 35 -6.11 5.61 -17.09
C ARG A 35 -5.60 6.96 -16.59
N GLU A 36 -6.34 7.63 -15.71
CA GLU A 36 -5.90 8.90 -15.11
C GLU A 36 -4.68 8.75 -14.17
N LEU A 37 -4.50 7.57 -13.58
CA LEU A 37 -3.38 7.26 -12.70
C LEU A 37 -2.21 6.56 -13.41
N GLU A 38 -2.40 6.10 -14.64
CA GLU A 38 -1.41 5.41 -15.46
C GLU A 38 -0.06 6.13 -15.55
N PRO A 39 0.02 7.48 -15.66
CA PRO A 39 1.29 8.18 -15.66
C PRO A 39 2.14 7.98 -14.39
N TYR A 40 1.52 7.55 -13.29
CA TYR A 40 2.19 7.25 -12.02
C TYR A 40 2.43 5.75 -11.81
N TYR A 41 2.00 4.88 -12.73
CA TYR A 41 2.04 3.43 -12.55
C TYR A 41 3.39 2.82 -12.97
N GLU A 42 4.08 2.16 -12.03
CA GLU A 42 5.29 1.36 -12.27
C GLU A 42 4.93 -0.10 -12.56
N LYS A 43 4.83 -0.45 -13.86
CA LYS A 43 4.47 -1.81 -14.32
C LYS A 43 5.40 -2.91 -13.78
N ALA A 44 6.70 -2.64 -13.63
CA ALA A 44 7.67 -3.62 -13.15
C ALA A 44 7.40 -4.10 -11.71
N SER A 45 6.76 -3.25 -10.89
CA SER A 45 6.50 -3.54 -9.47
C SER A 45 5.00 -3.52 -9.13
N TYR A 46 4.14 -3.36 -10.14
CA TYR A 46 2.67 -3.30 -10.00
C TYR A 46 2.22 -2.34 -8.89
N ARG A 47 2.80 -1.14 -8.88
CA ARG A 47 2.55 -0.11 -7.87
C ARG A 47 2.53 1.27 -8.49
N PHE A 48 1.95 2.24 -7.80
CA PHE A 48 2.01 3.64 -8.20
C PHE A 48 3.14 4.35 -7.45
N LYS A 49 3.87 5.22 -8.16
CA LYS A 49 4.97 6.03 -7.64
C LYS A 49 4.76 7.49 -7.97
N MET A 50 4.86 8.33 -6.95
CA MET A 50 4.81 9.78 -7.10
C MET A 50 6.12 10.36 -6.58
N THR A 51 6.89 10.99 -7.46
CA THR A 51 8.24 11.50 -7.17
C THR A 51 8.25 12.86 -6.46
N SER A 52 7.09 13.50 -6.30
CA SER A 52 6.96 14.80 -5.64
C SER A 52 5.69 14.91 -4.81
N ALA A 53 5.71 15.81 -3.82
CA ALA A 53 4.53 16.14 -3.01
C ALA A 53 3.39 16.71 -3.88
N GLY A 54 3.71 17.44 -4.95
CA GLY A 54 2.74 17.97 -5.91
C GLY A 54 2.01 16.85 -6.67
N ALA A 55 2.75 15.88 -7.20
CA ALA A 55 2.19 14.69 -7.84
C ALA A 55 1.31 13.90 -6.87
N ARG A 56 1.82 13.64 -5.66
CA ARG A 56 1.06 12.94 -4.60
C ARG A 56 -0.24 13.68 -4.26
N ASN A 57 -0.23 15.00 -4.14
CA ASN A 57 -1.45 15.79 -3.88
C ASN A 57 -2.51 15.63 -4.97
N LYS A 58 -2.08 15.66 -6.24
CA LYS A 58 -3.00 15.47 -7.38
C LYS A 58 -3.66 14.10 -7.31
N VAL A 59 -2.87 13.05 -7.10
CA VAL A 59 -3.36 11.67 -6.99
C VAL A 59 -4.31 11.51 -5.80
N MET A 60 -3.95 11.99 -4.62
CA MET A 60 -4.82 11.92 -3.44
C MET A 60 -6.16 12.61 -3.69
N LYS A 61 -6.15 13.82 -4.24
CA LYS A 61 -7.38 14.56 -4.56
C LYS A 61 -8.24 13.81 -5.59
N TYR A 62 -7.62 13.12 -6.54
CA TYR A 62 -8.33 12.32 -7.52
C TYR A 62 -8.98 11.08 -6.88
N LEU A 63 -8.22 10.34 -6.07
CA LEU A 63 -8.73 9.18 -5.31
C LEU A 63 -9.87 9.58 -4.38
N ASP A 64 -9.75 10.72 -3.70
CA ASP A 64 -10.79 11.26 -2.84
C ASP A 64 -12.08 11.58 -3.65
N ARG A 65 -11.96 12.22 -4.81
CA ARG A 65 -13.13 12.46 -5.68
C ARG A 65 -13.78 11.18 -6.21
N LYS A 66 -13.01 10.09 -6.29
CA LYS A 66 -13.47 8.77 -6.75
C LYS A 66 -13.98 7.87 -5.61
N GLY A 67 -14.12 8.41 -4.39
CA GLY A 67 -14.72 7.70 -3.26
C GLY A 67 -13.74 6.90 -2.39
N PHE A 68 -12.42 6.97 -2.64
CA PHE A 68 -11.41 6.31 -1.80
C PHE A 68 -10.98 7.18 -0.62
N ASP A 69 -10.48 6.60 0.46
CA ASP A 69 -9.92 7.31 1.61
C ASP A 69 -8.37 7.26 1.55
N PRO A 70 -7.70 8.17 0.81
CA PRO A 70 -6.24 8.17 0.71
C PRO A 70 -5.60 8.69 1.99
N ASN A 71 -4.70 7.89 2.59
CA ASN A 71 -4.01 8.23 3.83
C ASN A 71 -2.49 8.21 3.61
N ILE A 72 -1.77 9.23 4.11
CA ILE A 72 -0.30 9.28 3.99
C ILE A 72 0.31 8.57 5.19
N ILE A 73 1.22 7.64 4.90
CA ILE A 73 2.03 6.95 5.90
C ILE A 73 3.48 7.44 5.77
N GLU A 74 3.91 8.28 6.70
CA GLU A 74 5.29 8.79 6.78
C GLU A 74 6.25 7.74 7.33
N GLU A 75 5.76 6.87 8.24
CA GLU A 75 6.54 5.82 8.88
C GLU A 75 6.05 4.43 8.45
N ALA A 76 6.83 3.73 7.62
CA ALA A 76 6.45 2.41 7.12
C ALA A 76 6.74 1.27 8.12
N ALA A 77 7.48 1.53 9.21
CA ALA A 77 7.89 0.50 10.18
C ALA A 77 6.70 -0.30 10.77
N PRO A 78 5.55 0.30 11.13
CA PRO A 78 4.38 -0.46 11.60
C PRO A 78 3.81 -1.44 10.58
N PHE A 79 4.07 -1.21 9.30
CA PHE A 79 3.58 -1.99 8.17
C PHE A 79 4.61 -2.96 7.60
N THR A 80 5.81 -2.99 8.19
CA THR A 80 6.93 -3.78 7.67
C THR A 80 7.06 -5.10 8.41
N VAL A 81 7.11 -6.20 7.64
CA VAL A 81 7.29 -7.55 8.14
C VAL A 81 8.42 -8.26 7.39
N GLU A 82 8.98 -9.29 8.01
CA GLU A 82 9.97 -10.18 7.40
C GLU A 82 9.43 -11.61 7.39
N ILE A 83 9.56 -12.30 6.27
CA ILE A 83 9.18 -13.72 6.14
C ILE A 83 10.31 -14.52 5.52
N GLY A 84 10.46 -15.80 5.89
CA GLY A 84 11.50 -16.66 5.33
C GLY A 84 11.32 -16.84 3.82
N LYS A 85 12.41 -16.73 3.04
CA LYS A 85 12.35 -16.81 1.56
C LYS A 85 11.88 -18.15 1.00
N TYR A 86 11.85 -19.19 1.81
CA TYR A 86 11.40 -20.53 1.47
C TYR A 86 9.94 -20.80 1.88
N GLN A 87 9.30 -19.87 2.57
CA GLN A 87 7.88 -19.97 2.92
C GLN A 87 7.01 -19.57 1.72
N ASN A 88 5.74 -19.94 1.73
CA ASN A 88 4.80 -19.49 0.70
C ASN A 88 4.28 -18.08 1.04
N TYR A 89 4.90 -17.05 0.47
CA TYR A 89 4.54 -15.64 0.69
C TYR A 89 3.95 -14.95 -0.56
N GLY A 90 3.52 -15.72 -1.57
CA GLY A 90 3.01 -15.19 -2.84
C GLY A 90 1.77 -14.29 -2.67
N GLU A 91 0.89 -14.62 -1.71
CA GLU A 91 -0.27 -13.78 -1.37
C GLU A 91 0.15 -12.45 -0.72
N LEU A 92 1.17 -12.49 0.14
CA LEU A 92 1.69 -11.29 0.80
C LEU A 92 2.33 -10.33 -0.21
N LEU A 93 2.99 -10.84 -1.26
CA LEU A 93 3.54 -10.01 -2.35
C LEU A 93 2.47 -9.22 -3.11
N LYS A 94 1.29 -9.82 -3.33
CA LYS A 94 0.17 -9.14 -3.99
C LYS A 94 -0.30 -7.95 -3.15
N ASN A 95 -0.11 -8.01 -1.84
CA ASN A 95 -0.58 -7.02 -0.88
C ASN A 95 0.54 -6.19 -0.24
N SER A 96 1.78 -6.31 -0.73
CA SER A 96 2.91 -5.46 -0.35
C SER A 96 3.14 -4.34 -1.37
N VAL A 97 3.34 -3.12 -0.89
CA VAL A 97 3.71 -1.93 -1.67
C VAL A 97 5.19 -1.96 -2.08
N GLU A 98 6.03 -2.56 -1.24
CA GLU A 98 7.45 -2.78 -1.52
C GLU A 98 7.89 -4.13 -0.96
N SER A 99 8.82 -4.77 -1.66
CA SER A 99 9.40 -6.04 -1.26
C SER A 99 10.86 -6.09 -1.67
N TYR A 100 11.75 -6.56 -0.79
CA TYR A 100 13.15 -6.78 -1.13
C TYR A 100 13.74 -7.96 -0.36
N PRO A 101 14.64 -8.73 -0.98
CA PRO A 101 15.32 -9.83 -0.32
C PRO A 101 16.33 -9.30 0.71
N LEU A 102 16.41 -9.98 1.86
CA LEU A 102 17.38 -9.72 2.92
C LEU A 102 17.90 -11.07 3.46
N ARG A 103 19.08 -11.49 2.99
CA ARG A 103 19.71 -12.79 3.34
C ARG A 103 18.80 -14.00 3.05
N ASP A 104 18.30 -14.64 4.09
CA ASP A 104 17.38 -15.79 4.07
C ASP A 104 15.91 -15.38 4.23
N LYS A 105 15.64 -14.07 4.27
CA LYS A 105 14.32 -13.48 4.45
C LYS A 105 13.93 -12.60 3.26
N ILE A 106 12.65 -12.30 3.18
CA ILE A 106 12.07 -11.26 2.33
C ILE A 106 11.43 -10.23 3.27
N VAL A 107 11.79 -8.96 3.09
CA VAL A 107 11.13 -7.85 3.78
C VAL A 107 10.00 -7.34 2.90
N LEU A 108 8.83 -7.13 3.51
CA LEU A 108 7.61 -6.72 2.86
C LEU A 108 7.02 -5.51 3.59
N VAL A 109 6.74 -4.44 2.85
CA VAL A 109 5.96 -3.29 3.34
C VAL A 109 4.51 -3.52 2.91
N MET A 110 3.65 -3.85 3.85
CA MET A 110 2.25 -4.19 3.59
C MET A 110 1.40 -2.96 3.28
N LYS A 111 0.40 -3.11 2.41
CA LYS A 111 -0.50 -2.01 2.03
C LYS A 111 -1.46 -1.59 3.15
N GLY A 112 -1.61 -2.40 4.19
CA GLY A 112 -2.52 -2.18 5.32
C GLY A 112 -2.15 -3.03 6.54
N ILE A 113 -2.69 -2.68 7.71
CA ILE A 113 -2.42 -3.40 8.98
C ILE A 113 -3.03 -4.80 8.94
N GLU A 114 -4.16 -4.98 8.27
CA GLU A 114 -4.78 -6.28 8.07
C GLU A 114 -3.84 -7.27 7.37
N TRP A 115 -2.99 -6.77 6.47
CA TRP A 115 -1.98 -7.59 5.78
C TRP A 115 -0.73 -7.83 6.63
N VAL A 116 -0.46 -6.97 7.61
CA VAL A 116 0.56 -7.23 8.64
C VAL A 116 0.09 -8.39 9.50
N GLU A 117 -1.13 -8.35 10.01
CA GLU A 117 -1.72 -9.40 10.84
C GLU A 117 -1.76 -10.74 10.10
N GLN A 118 -2.20 -10.73 8.84
CA GLN A 118 -2.16 -11.90 7.97
C GLN A 118 -0.74 -12.42 7.76
N ALA A 119 0.25 -11.53 7.57
CA ALA A 119 1.62 -11.98 7.44
C ALA A 119 2.14 -12.65 8.72
N LEU A 120 1.79 -12.10 9.89
CA LEU A 120 2.15 -12.68 11.19
C LEU A 120 1.51 -14.06 11.38
N SER A 121 0.25 -14.27 10.96
CA SER A 121 -0.38 -15.60 11.01
C SER A 121 0.28 -16.61 10.07
N MET A 122 0.89 -16.13 8.98
CA MET A 122 1.68 -16.93 8.04
C MET A 122 3.14 -17.16 8.48
N GLY A 123 3.52 -16.77 9.70
CA GLY A 123 4.87 -16.97 10.23
C GLY A 123 5.88 -15.87 9.87
N ALA A 124 5.41 -14.71 9.39
CA ALA A 124 6.24 -13.52 9.33
C ALA A 124 6.47 -12.94 10.73
N ILE A 125 7.52 -12.13 10.85
CA ILE A 125 7.83 -11.37 12.07
C ILE A 125 7.76 -9.88 11.77
N LYS A 126 7.29 -9.08 12.72
CA LYS A 126 7.29 -7.63 12.58
C LYS A 126 8.74 -7.13 12.56
N LYS A 127 9.08 -6.30 11.58
CA LYS A 127 10.42 -5.71 11.53
C LYS A 127 10.51 -4.64 12.61
N THR A 128 11.19 -4.96 13.71
CA THR A 128 11.54 -3.96 14.71
C THR A 128 12.81 -3.30 14.20
N SER A 129 12.78 -2.00 13.91
CA SER A 129 13.99 -1.24 13.61
C SER A 129 15.01 -1.47 14.73
N VAL A 130 16.18 -1.99 14.37
CA VAL A 130 17.36 -2.00 15.26
C VAL A 130 17.93 -0.59 15.32
#